data_AF-A0A7S3L5Z2-F1
#
_entry.id   AF-A0A7S3L5Z2-F1
#
_cell.length_a   1.000
_cell.length_b   1.000
_cell.length_c   1.000
_cell.angle_alpha   90.00
_cell.angle_beta   90.00
_cell.angle_gamma   90.00
#
_symmetry.space_group_name_H-M   'P 1'
#
loop_
_entity.id
_entity.type
_entity.pdbx_description
1 polymer ?
#
loop_
_entity_poly.entity_id
_entity_poly.type
_entity_poly.pdbx_seq_one_letter_code
_entity_poly.pdbx_strand_id
1 'polypeptide(L)'
;YPFIFGYIITIGGHSYIVLHRQRHIMLWQSLSALFYLVACQTAVVVESFVTGGGGLLSPSSRTVTRTQRFAAEDTQQATDAAAVNGENNSGLILQADAKSQLFASFAALSLADQYDAVLTGLCAKILDSPDATEQAAITALQDPLQLMQEMNDQRIPASARSLMALIDSAVKTQDATTMARAISLGRRNSGILEYGSRQADVMDLPSTPTTRVKCPDGQTKTRAERLTAVRGVPKDDRATEVSSALAVAGLAGGCELTNLAGMDDIAPGANFLLSLIVTVGLLDNFYDIIKSASTFAVQQTGNEKIKGFDLPDKDSLPLGLGSGQVTGQVVRGLTRLVTIDPRREALCEAAALFTAYSLGLPCFAFRSNALEASVLAVESRDSEDLDSLLSSNGIMRLLVWLMAPVAAESAQFPVCIMSDPREAEGFLERLESVAENSPPVAAELWWLNDATEREDLLKWAYTEADLLIRTNRKVVDRLAERLEGGAATVGDCVALLERW
;
A
#
# COMPACT_ATOMS: atom_id res chain seq x y z
N TYR A 1 12.81 -13.90 13.70
CA TYR A 1 12.39 -13.28 14.97
C TYR A 1 13.04 -11.91 15.12
N PRO A 2 12.31 -10.78 15.21
CA PRO A 2 12.92 -9.52 15.58
C PRO A 2 12.96 -9.40 17.11
N PHE A 3 14.09 -8.94 17.65
CA PHE A 3 14.26 -8.67 19.08
C PHE A 3 13.35 -7.51 19.51
N ILE A 4 12.54 -7.73 20.55
CA ILE A 4 11.80 -6.68 21.25
C ILE A 4 12.67 -6.26 22.43
N PHE A 5 13.16 -5.02 22.41
CA PHE A 5 13.76 -4.40 23.59
C PHE A 5 12.71 -3.51 24.26
N GLY A 6 12.44 -3.80 25.53
CA GLY A 6 11.64 -2.96 26.40
C GLY A 6 12.53 -2.23 27.39
N TYR A 7 12.22 -0.97 27.66
CA TYR A 7 12.78 -0.26 28.80
C TYR A 7 11.66 0.44 29.57
N ILE A 8 11.90 0.61 30.88
CA ILE A 8 10.94 1.19 31.81
C ILE A 8 11.28 2.67 31.96
N ILE A 9 10.33 3.54 31.63
CA ILE A 9 10.43 4.97 31.92
C ILE A 9 9.53 5.27 33.11
N THR A 10 10.05 5.99 34.10
CA THR A 10 9.27 6.41 35.27
C THR A 10 9.05 7.92 35.22
N ILE A 11 7.78 8.35 35.17
CA ILE A 11 7.39 9.77 35.16
C ILE A 11 6.38 9.98 36.29
N GLY A 12 6.65 10.93 37.17
CA GLY A 12 5.76 11.29 38.28
C GLY A 12 5.52 10.16 39.29
N GLY A 13 6.45 9.21 39.44
CA GLY A 13 6.32 8.06 40.35
C GLY A 13 5.55 6.87 39.75
N HIS A 14 5.16 6.93 38.49
CA HIS A 14 4.56 5.80 37.77
C HIS A 14 5.51 5.28 36.68
N SER A 15 5.71 3.96 36.64
CA SER A 15 6.56 3.28 35.68
C SER A 15 5.75 2.77 34.50
N TYR A 16 6.19 3.11 33.29
CA TYR A 16 5.58 2.71 32.02
C TYR A 16 6.57 1.86 31.24
N ILE A 17 6.10 0.71 30.73
CA ILE A 17 6.88 -0.17 29.84
C ILE A 17 6.56 0.24 28.41
N VAL A 18 7.58 0.68 27.67
CA VAL A 18 7.45 1.01 26.25
C VAL A 18 8.18 -0.07 25.45
N LEU A 19 7.46 -0.74 24.55
CA LEU A 19 7.99 -1.76 23.65
C LEU A 19 8.11 -1.18 22.25
N HIS A 20 9.31 -1.22 21.66
CA HIS A 20 9.56 -0.72 20.30
C HIS A 20 10.03 -1.82 19.35
N ARG A 21 9.48 -1.81 18.12
CA ARG A 21 9.99 -2.58 16.98
C ARG A 21 11.06 -1.73 16.28
N GLN A 22 12.27 -2.27 16.15
CA GLN A 22 13.49 -1.51 15.86
C GLN A 22 13.57 -1.05 14.39
N ARG A 23 13.64 0.27 14.15
CA ARG A 23 14.46 0.82 13.05
C ARG A 23 14.97 2.27 13.22
N HIS A 24 14.34 3.19 13.96
CA HIS A 24 14.86 4.58 14.07
C HIS A 24 14.58 5.27 15.42
N ILE A 25 15.34 4.98 16.47
CA ILE A 25 15.18 5.64 17.79
C ILE A 25 15.87 7.03 17.82
N MET A 26 17.05 7.18 17.22
CA MET A 26 17.79 8.45 17.27
C MET A 26 17.18 9.56 16.39
N LEU A 27 16.63 9.21 15.23
CA LEU A 27 15.94 10.18 14.36
C LEU A 27 14.69 10.76 15.04
N TRP A 28 14.01 9.94 15.86
CA TRP A 28 12.78 10.33 16.53
C TRP A 28 13.02 11.32 17.66
N GLN A 29 14.11 11.20 18.41
CA GLN A 29 14.48 12.19 19.43
C GLN A 29 14.80 13.56 18.82
N SER A 30 15.60 13.59 17.76
CA SER A 30 15.93 14.84 17.05
C SER A 30 14.71 15.48 16.38
N LEU A 31 13.81 14.68 15.80
CA LEU A 31 12.57 15.17 15.20
C LEU A 31 11.55 15.64 16.24
N SER A 32 11.47 14.99 17.40
CA SER A 32 10.60 15.44 18.49
C SER A 32 11.02 16.81 19.02
N ALA A 33 12.32 17.07 19.12
CA ALA A 33 12.85 18.39 19.47
C ALA A 33 12.55 19.45 18.40
N LEU A 34 12.67 19.09 17.11
CA LEU A 34 12.35 19.98 15.99
C LEU A 34 10.85 20.34 15.97
N PHE A 35 9.95 19.37 16.17
CA PHE A 35 8.51 19.61 16.27
C PHE A 35 8.14 20.46 17.49
N TYR A 36 8.80 20.23 18.63
CA TYR A 36 8.61 21.05 19.83
C TYR A 36 9.04 22.50 19.62
N LEU A 37 10.15 22.72 18.90
CA LEU A 37 10.65 24.05 18.55
C LEU A 37 9.74 24.79 17.57
N VAL A 38 9.21 24.11 16.54
CA VAL A 38 8.24 24.71 15.61
C VAL A 38 6.93 25.06 16.34
N ALA A 39 6.47 24.19 17.26
CA ALA A 39 5.31 24.47 18.10
C ALA A 39 5.56 25.65 19.06
N CYS A 40 6.75 25.74 19.66
CA CYS A 40 7.13 26.87 20.51
C CYS A 40 7.28 28.18 19.73
N GLN A 41 7.88 28.18 18.53
CA GLN A 41 8.03 29.39 17.72
C GLN A 41 6.70 29.87 17.15
N THR A 42 5.80 28.96 16.76
CA THR A 42 4.43 29.35 16.37
C THR A 42 3.64 29.91 17.55
N ALA A 43 3.80 29.37 18.75
CA ALA A 43 3.21 29.95 19.97
C ALA A 43 3.76 31.35 20.28
N VAL A 44 5.07 31.58 20.14
CA VAL A 44 5.71 32.89 20.37
C VAL A 44 5.27 33.94 19.34
N VAL A 45 5.10 33.55 18.06
CA VAL A 45 4.58 34.46 17.02
C VAL A 45 3.12 34.82 17.28
N VAL A 46 2.30 33.88 17.76
CA VAL A 46 0.91 34.14 18.15
C VAL A 46 0.81 35.04 19.39
N GLU A 47 1.65 34.85 20.41
CA GLU A 47 1.70 35.74 21.58
C GLU A 47 2.18 37.16 21.22
N SER A 48 3.11 37.29 20.27
CA SER A 48 3.60 38.59 19.78
C SER A 48 2.53 39.37 19.01
N PHE A 49 1.57 38.68 18.37
CA PHE A 49 0.45 39.31 17.67
C PHE A 49 -0.74 39.63 18.60
N VAL A 50 -0.93 38.85 19.66
CA VAL A 50 -2.04 39.02 20.62
C VAL A 50 -1.75 40.09 21.68
N THR A 51 -0.49 40.36 22.00
CA THR A 51 -0.10 41.34 23.04
C THR A 51 -0.20 42.82 22.62
N GLY A 52 -0.66 43.12 21.40
CA GLY A 52 -1.00 44.49 20.96
C GLY A 52 -2.39 45.00 21.39
N GLY A 53 -3.23 44.16 22.01
CA GLY A 53 -4.60 44.52 22.42
C GLY A 53 -4.80 44.36 23.92
N GLY A 54 -4.63 45.44 24.68
CA GLY A 54 -4.93 45.47 26.11
C GLY A 54 -6.42 45.26 26.39
N GLY A 55 -6.74 44.27 27.23
CA GLY A 55 -8.09 44.04 27.72
C GLY A 55 -8.15 42.83 28.67
N LEU A 56 -8.05 43.10 29.97
CA LEU A 56 -8.29 42.16 31.06
C LEU A 56 -9.58 41.34 30.84
N LEU A 57 -9.52 40.01 31.01
CA LEU A 57 -10.49 39.21 31.77
C LEU A 57 -9.92 37.79 32.01
N SER A 58 -9.96 37.37 33.29
CA SER A 58 -9.45 36.10 33.86
C SER A 58 -10.43 34.93 33.64
N PRO A 59 -9.96 33.65 33.65
CA PRO A 59 -10.72 32.51 33.14
C PRO A 59 -11.51 31.77 34.24
N SER A 60 -12.64 31.16 33.84
CA SER A 60 -13.33 30.14 34.65
C SER A 60 -13.14 28.75 34.03
N SER A 61 -12.48 27.88 34.78
CA SER A 61 -12.29 26.45 34.52
C SER A 61 -13.61 25.70 34.38
N ARG A 62 -13.68 24.73 33.45
CA ARG A 62 -14.45 23.49 33.66
C ARG A 62 -13.86 22.35 32.82
N THR A 63 -13.03 21.57 33.48
CA THR A 63 -12.60 20.23 33.08
C THR A 63 -13.80 19.29 33.25
N VAL A 64 -14.22 18.63 32.16
CA VAL A 64 -15.14 17.48 32.24
C VAL A 64 -14.39 16.28 31.69
N THR A 65 -13.83 15.52 32.63
CA THR A 65 -13.31 14.17 32.44
C THR A 65 -14.51 13.24 32.25
N ARG A 66 -14.66 12.63 31.06
CA ARG A 66 -15.57 11.49 30.88
C ARG A 66 -14.77 10.25 30.52
N THR A 67 -14.40 9.53 31.57
CA THR A 67 -13.95 8.15 31.53
C THR A 67 -15.13 7.27 31.12
N GLN A 68 -15.06 6.62 29.97
CA GLN A 68 -15.90 5.45 29.67
C GLN A 68 -15.01 4.21 29.66
N ARG A 69 -15.13 3.45 30.75
CA ARG A 69 -14.74 2.04 30.84
C ARG A 69 -15.69 1.25 29.95
N PHE A 70 -15.14 0.51 28.98
CA PHE A 70 -15.77 -0.70 28.49
C PHE A 70 -14.90 -1.87 28.93
N ALA A 71 -15.44 -2.65 29.86
CA ALA A 71 -14.98 -3.99 30.15
C ALA A 71 -15.48 -4.88 29.01
N ALA A 72 -14.56 -5.60 28.36
CA ALA A 72 -14.88 -6.76 27.55
C ALA A 72 -14.23 -7.96 28.24
N GLU A 73 -15.08 -8.93 28.56
CA GLU A 73 -14.77 -10.21 29.18
C GLU A 73 -13.85 -11.05 28.28
N ASP A 74 -12.61 -11.27 28.73
CA ASP A 74 -11.78 -12.35 28.24
C ASP A 74 -12.31 -13.68 28.81
N THR A 75 -12.99 -14.46 27.98
CA THR A 75 -13.27 -15.88 28.28
C THR A 75 -12.17 -16.73 27.64
N GLN A 76 -11.02 -16.82 28.32
CA GLN A 76 -10.00 -17.82 28.05
C GLN A 76 -10.44 -19.16 28.66
N GLN A 77 -10.93 -20.08 27.84
CA GLN A 77 -10.96 -21.50 28.21
C GLN A 77 -9.55 -22.08 28.00
N ALA A 78 -8.79 -22.10 29.10
CA ALA A 78 -7.56 -22.87 29.20
C ALA A 78 -7.91 -24.37 29.19
N THR A 79 -7.31 -25.09 28.25
CA THR A 79 -7.23 -26.54 28.24
C THR A 79 -6.22 -27.00 29.28
N ASP A 80 -6.71 -27.63 30.34
CA ASP A 80 -5.89 -28.33 31.33
C ASP A 80 -5.29 -29.60 30.70
N ALA A 81 -4.06 -29.49 30.22
CA ALA A 81 -3.19 -30.64 29.96
C ALA A 81 -2.54 -31.08 31.29
N ALA A 82 -3.26 -31.87 32.08
CA ALA A 82 -2.71 -32.52 33.26
C ALA A 82 -1.85 -33.73 32.85
N ALA A 83 -0.58 -33.65 33.21
CA ALA A 83 0.38 -34.75 33.15
C ALA A 83 -0.09 -35.93 34.03
N VAL A 84 -0.27 -37.10 33.41
CA VAL A 84 -0.51 -38.38 34.10
C VAL A 84 0.78 -39.19 34.03
N ASN A 85 1.57 -39.08 35.10
CA ASN A 85 2.60 -40.07 35.44
C ASN A 85 1.99 -41.04 36.46
N GLY A 86 1.76 -42.28 36.04
CA GLY A 86 1.25 -43.36 36.88
C GLY A 86 1.78 -44.70 36.38
N GLU A 87 2.91 -45.12 36.96
CA GLU A 87 3.46 -46.46 36.79
C GLU A 87 2.54 -47.53 37.38
N ASN A 88 2.63 -48.73 36.80
CA ASN A 88 2.21 -50.03 37.34
C ASN A 88 0.70 -50.36 37.28
N ASN A 89 0.26 -50.87 36.13
CA ASN A 89 -0.38 -52.20 36.13
C ASN A 89 -0.38 -52.85 34.75
N SER A 90 0.06 -54.11 34.70
CA SER A 90 -0.05 -55.01 33.56
C SER A 90 -1.51 -55.20 33.16
N GLY A 91 -1.88 -54.62 32.03
CA GLY A 91 -3.16 -54.82 31.38
C GLY A 91 -2.99 -54.53 29.89
N LEU A 92 -2.87 -55.60 29.12
CA LEU A 92 -2.67 -55.61 27.67
C LEU A 92 -3.88 -54.95 26.96
N ILE A 93 -3.88 -53.62 26.85
CA ILE A 93 -4.82 -52.87 26.01
C ILE A 93 -4.08 -52.49 24.71
N LEU A 94 -4.48 -53.21 23.68
CA LEU A 94 -4.20 -53.06 22.25
C LEU A 94 -3.87 -51.62 21.81
N GLN A 95 -2.58 -51.33 21.60
CA GLN A 95 -2.08 -50.17 20.84
C GLN A 95 -2.41 -50.24 19.33
N ALA A 96 -3.36 -51.09 18.92
CA ALA A 96 -3.70 -51.33 17.52
C ALA A 96 -4.90 -50.51 16.99
N ASP A 97 -5.63 -49.78 17.84
CA ASP A 97 -6.94 -49.21 17.46
C ASP A 97 -6.99 -47.68 17.28
N ALA A 98 -5.93 -46.93 17.59
CA ALA A 98 -5.92 -45.48 17.37
C ALA A 98 -5.96 -45.10 15.87
N LYS A 99 -5.47 -45.98 14.98
CA LYS A 99 -5.62 -45.83 13.53
C LYS A 99 -7.06 -46.09 13.07
N SER A 100 -7.86 -46.84 13.83
CA SER A 100 -9.22 -47.20 13.40
C SER A 100 -10.23 -46.07 13.66
N GLN A 101 -10.10 -45.31 14.75
CA GLN A 101 -11.07 -44.26 15.07
C GLN A 101 -10.97 -43.04 14.13
N LEU A 102 -9.76 -42.58 13.80
CA LEU A 102 -9.59 -41.48 12.84
C LEU A 102 -10.01 -41.91 11.44
N PHE A 103 -9.63 -43.12 11.01
CA PHE A 103 -10.05 -43.66 9.72
C PHE A 103 -11.56 -43.87 9.64
N ALA A 104 -12.19 -44.36 10.72
CA ALA A 104 -13.65 -44.49 10.79
C ALA A 104 -14.35 -43.12 10.77
N SER A 105 -13.81 -42.12 11.46
CA SER A 105 -14.34 -40.76 11.46
C SER A 105 -14.20 -40.10 10.09
N PHE A 106 -13.06 -40.28 9.43
CA PHE A 106 -12.80 -39.79 8.07
C PHE A 106 -13.68 -40.51 7.04
N ALA A 107 -13.82 -41.83 7.12
CA ALA A 107 -14.70 -42.62 6.27
C ALA A 107 -16.19 -42.30 6.48
N ALA A 108 -16.56 -41.73 7.62
CA ALA A 108 -17.93 -41.28 7.90
C ALA A 108 -18.25 -39.90 7.29
N LEU A 109 -17.25 -39.13 6.85
CA LEU A 109 -17.45 -37.86 6.17
C LEU A 109 -18.03 -38.07 4.76
N SER A 110 -18.73 -37.07 4.23
CA SER A 110 -19.13 -37.10 2.83
C SER A 110 -17.90 -37.12 1.92
N LEU A 111 -18.03 -37.63 0.69
CA LEU A 111 -16.91 -37.67 -0.25
C LEU A 111 -16.30 -36.26 -0.45
N ALA A 112 -17.14 -35.23 -0.59
CA ALA A 112 -16.67 -33.86 -0.72
C ALA A 112 -15.86 -33.39 0.50
N ASP A 113 -16.37 -33.64 1.72
CA ASP A 113 -15.67 -33.29 2.96
C ASP A 113 -14.34 -34.06 3.12
N GLN A 114 -14.26 -35.29 2.63
CA GLN A 114 -13.02 -36.07 2.61
C GLN A 114 -11.97 -35.41 1.71
N TYR A 115 -12.33 -35.03 0.48
CA TYR A 115 -11.42 -34.32 -0.44
C TYR A 115 -11.00 -32.96 0.13
N ASP A 116 -11.94 -32.20 0.68
CA ASP A 116 -11.67 -30.89 1.28
C ASP A 116 -10.73 -30.97 2.49
N ALA A 117 -10.93 -31.96 3.37
CA ALA A 117 -10.07 -32.17 4.52
C ALA A 117 -8.63 -32.53 4.09
N VAL A 118 -8.49 -33.37 3.05
CA VAL A 118 -7.18 -33.74 2.51
C VAL A 118 -6.51 -32.55 1.83
N LEU A 119 -7.24 -31.82 0.98
CA LEU A 119 -6.71 -30.64 0.27
C LEU A 119 -6.25 -29.57 1.25
N THR A 120 -7.08 -29.24 2.24
CA THR A 120 -6.73 -28.29 3.31
C THR A 120 -5.53 -28.76 4.12
N GLY A 121 -5.45 -30.07 4.45
CA GLY A 121 -4.34 -30.64 5.20
C GLY A 121 -3.01 -30.61 4.45
N LEU A 122 -3.02 -30.90 3.15
CA LEU A 122 -1.83 -30.80 2.29
C LEU A 122 -1.34 -29.35 2.19
N CYS A 123 -2.26 -28.41 1.99
CA CYS A 123 -1.95 -26.98 1.95
C CYS A 123 -1.38 -26.47 3.28
N ALA A 124 -1.99 -26.84 4.41
CA ALA A 124 -1.49 -26.50 5.73
C ALA A 124 -0.06 -26.99 5.97
N LYS A 125 0.27 -28.22 5.53
CA LYS A 125 1.63 -28.77 5.62
C LYS A 125 2.66 -27.94 4.84
N ILE A 126 2.28 -27.41 3.67
CA ILE A 126 3.14 -26.52 2.87
C ILE A 126 3.35 -25.21 3.63
N LEU A 127 2.28 -24.61 4.15
CA LEU A 127 2.32 -23.37 4.92
C LEU A 127 3.16 -23.48 6.21
N ASP A 128 3.07 -24.62 6.91
CA ASP A 128 3.78 -24.90 8.17
C ASP A 128 5.27 -25.24 7.99
N SER A 129 5.78 -25.34 6.76
CA SER A 129 7.20 -25.63 6.48
C SER A 129 8.01 -24.31 6.39
N PRO A 130 8.63 -23.79 7.48
CA PRO A 130 9.23 -22.45 7.49
C PRO A 130 10.48 -22.32 6.61
N ASP A 131 11.19 -23.43 6.38
CA ASP A 131 12.49 -23.47 5.70
C ASP A 131 12.41 -24.10 4.30
N ALA A 132 11.20 -24.27 3.76
CA ALA A 132 11.04 -24.78 2.41
C ALA A 132 11.63 -23.76 1.42
N THR A 133 12.60 -24.20 0.63
CA THR A 133 13.04 -23.41 -0.53
C THR A 133 11.88 -23.23 -1.50
N GLU A 134 11.91 -22.17 -2.30
CA GLU A 134 10.92 -21.88 -3.35
C GLU A 134 10.62 -23.14 -4.20
N GLN A 135 11.67 -23.81 -4.66
CA GLN A 135 11.56 -25.05 -5.44
C GLN A 135 10.89 -26.19 -4.66
N ALA A 136 11.17 -26.33 -3.36
CA ALA A 136 10.55 -27.36 -2.53
C ALA A 136 9.05 -27.08 -2.34
N ALA A 137 8.67 -25.80 -2.21
CA ALA A 137 7.25 -25.40 -2.15
C ALA A 137 6.53 -25.68 -3.47
N ILE A 138 7.16 -25.37 -4.62
CA ILE A 138 6.62 -25.68 -5.96
C ILE A 138 6.38 -27.18 -6.10
N THR A 139 7.37 -28.02 -5.74
CA THR A 139 7.22 -29.48 -5.79
C THR A 139 6.15 -29.99 -4.83
N ALA A 140 6.09 -29.48 -3.60
CA ALA A 140 5.09 -29.90 -2.62
C ALA A 140 3.66 -29.51 -3.03
N LEU A 141 3.49 -28.42 -3.77
CA LEU A 141 2.20 -27.96 -4.27
C LEU A 141 1.65 -28.80 -5.43
N GLN A 142 2.46 -29.66 -6.06
CA GLN A 142 2.00 -30.57 -7.10
C GLN A 142 0.90 -31.52 -6.62
N ASP A 143 1.01 -32.02 -5.37
CA ASP A 143 0.03 -32.93 -4.77
C ASP A 143 -1.35 -32.26 -4.60
N PRO A 144 -1.49 -31.07 -3.95
CA PRO A 144 -2.74 -30.31 -3.95
C PRO A 144 -3.32 -30.01 -5.34
N LEU A 145 -2.48 -29.63 -6.31
CA LEU A 145 -2.94 -29.33 -7.67
C LEU A 145 -3.48 -30.57 -8.37
N GLN A 146 -2.83 -31.72 -8.19
CA GLN A 146 -3.31 -32.99 -8.73
C GLN A 146 -4.62 -33.41 -8.07
N LEU A 147 -4.75 -33.26 -6.76
CA LEU A 147 -6.00 -33.53 -6.03
C LEU A 147 -7.13 -32.63 -6.53
N MET A 148 -6.85 -31.35 -6.75
CA MET A 148 -7.83 -30.40 -7.28
C MET A 148 -8.25 -30.73 -8.72
N GLN A 149 -7.33 -31.24 -9.55
CA GLN A 149 -7.66 -31.77 -10.87
C GLN A 149 -8.57 -33.02 -10.76
N GLU A 150 -8.28 -33.93 -9.83
CA GLU A 150 -9.13 -35.10 -9.58
C GLU A 150 -10.54 -34.69 -9.11
N MET A 151 -10.65 -33.71 -8.22
CA MET A 151 -11.93 -33.14 -7.80
C MET A 151 -12.72 -32.59 -8.99
N ASN A 152 -12.05 -31.90 -9.92
CA ASN A 152 -12.66 -31.42 -11.16
C ASN A 152 -13.17 -32.57 -12.05
N ASP A 153 -12.37 -33.62 -12.22
CA ASP A 153 -12.72 -34.78 -13.05
C ASP A 153 -13.92 -35.54 -12.45
N GLN A 154 -14.00 -35.62 -11.12
CA GLN A 154 -15.12 -36.24 -10.40
C GLN A 154 -16.31 -35.29 -10.15
N ARG A 155 -16.19 -34.02 -10.56
CA ARG A 155 -17.19 -32.96 -10.31
C ARG A 155 -17.53 -32.77 -8.82
N ILE A 156 -16.53 -32.91 -7.96
CA ILE A 156 -16.64 -32.66 -6.53
C ILE A 156 -16.31 -31.18 -6.30
N PRO A 157 -17.24 -30.38 -5.77
CA PRO A 157 -16.97 -28.97 -5.46
C PRO A 157 -16.02 -28.87 -4.27
N ALA A 158 -15.00 -28.03 -4.38
CA ALA A 158 -14.11 -27.65 -3.29
C ALA A 158 -14.77 -26.57 -2.44
N SER A 159 -14.65 -26.69 -1.12
CA SER A 159 -15.09 -25.63 -0.21
C SER A 159 -14.24 -24.37 -0.37
N ALA A 160 -14.85 -23.22 -0.01
CA ALA A 160 -14.15 -21.94 0.08
C ALA A 160 -12.86 -22.04 0.91
N ARG A 161 -12.89 -22.76 2.03
CA ARG A 161 -11.73 -22.94 2.92
C ARG A 161 -10.58 -23.67 2.23
N SER A 162 -10.86 -24.73 1.47
CA SER A 162 -9.84 -25.47 0.73
C SER A 162 -9.22 -24.59 -0.37
N LEU A 163 -10.04 -23.79 -1.05
CA LEU A 163 -9.57 -22.85 -2.08
C LEU A 163 -8.71 -21.74 -1.49
N MET A 164 -9.09 -21.17 -0.35
CA MET A 164 -8.26 -20.19 0.38
C MET A 164 -6.89 -20.79 0.72
N ALA A 165 -6.88 -22.00 1.30
CA ALA A 165 -5.65 -22.68 1.69
C ALA A 165 -4.76 -23.02 0.47
N LEU A 166 -5.37 -23.39 -0.65
CA LEU A 166 -4.67 -23.65 -1.91
C LEU A 166 -4.01 -22.37 -2.45
N ILE A 167 -4.74 -21.25 -2.46
CA ILE A 167 -4.22 -19.95 -2.89
C ILE A 167 -3.09 -19.50 -1.98
N ASP A 168 -3.25 -19.57 -0.66
CA ASP A 168 -2.19 -19.20 0.28
C ASP A 168 -0.93 -20.06 0.12
N SER A 169 -1.11 -21.35 -0.13
CA SER A 169 0.00 -22.27 -0.41
C SER A 169 0.69 -21.95 -1.73
N ALA A 170 -0.07 -21.54 -2.75
CA ALA A 170 0.47 -21.08 -4.02
C ALA A 170 1.21 -19.75 -3.89
N VAL A 171 0.75 -18.82 -3.04
CA VAL A 171 1.49 -17.56 -2.80
C VAL A 171 2.86 -17.84 -2.20
N LYS A 172 2.97 -18.87 -1.36
CA LYS A 172 4.23 -19.29 -0.76
C LYS A 172 5.27 -19.76 -1.79
N THR A 173 4.85 -20.19 -2.98
CA THR A 173 5.80 -20.60 -4.03
C THR A 173 6.43 -19.42 -4.75
N GLN A 174 5.89 -18.20 -4.62
CA GLN A 174 6.37 -17.00 -5.33
C GLN A 174 6.46 -17.15 -6.86
N ASP A 175 5.81 -18.16 -7.42
CA ASP A 175 5.83 -18.48 -8.85
C ASP A 175 4.45 -18.19 -9.46
N ALA A 176 4.44 -17.24 -10.40
CA ALA A 176 3.22 -16.81 -11.08
C ALA A 176 2.59 -17.94 -11.90
N THR A 177 3.37 -18.84 -12.50
CA THR A 177 2.82 -19.93 -13.32
C THR A 177 2.05 -20.93 -12.46
N THR A 178 2.63 -21.33 -11.33
CA THR A 178 1.97 -22.17 -10.33
C THR A 178 0.73 -21.51 -9.74
N MET A 179 0.78 -20.19 -9.48
CA MET A 179 -0.39 -19.44 -9.04
C MET A 179 -1.52 -19.46 -10.07
N ALA A 180 -1.21 -19.15 -11.32
CA ALA A 180 -2.16 -19.17 -12.42
C ALA A 180 -2.86 -20.53 -12.55
N ARG A 181 -2.07 -21.61 -12.40
CA ARG A 181 -2.57 -22.98 -12.43
C ARG A 181 -3.49 -23.29 -11.26
N ALA A 182 -3.17 -22.85 -10.05
CA ALA A 182 -4.03 -23.02 -8.88
C ALA A 182 -5.38 -22.32 -9.08
N ILE A 183 -5.37 -21.07 -9.53
CA ILE A 183 -6.60 -20.30 -9.78
C ILE A 183 -7.41 -20.90 -10.93
N SER A 184 -6.76 -21.32 -12.03
CA SER A 184 -7.46 -21.90 -13.19
C SER A 184 -8.15 -23.21 -12.82
N LEU A 185 -7.55 -24.04 -11.97
CA LEU A 185 -8.19 -25.23 -11.40
C LEU A 185 -9.35 -24.88 -10.48
N GLY A 186 -9.20 -23.85 -9.63
CA GLY A 186 -10.30 -23.33 -8.80
C GLY A 186 -11.47 -22.80 -9.61
N ARG A 187 -11.20 -22.16 -10.75
CA ARG A 187 -12.22 -21.67 -11.69
C ARG A 187 -12.93 -22.82 -12.41
N ARG A 188 -12.20 -23.85 -12.85
CA ARG A 188 -12.79 -25.07 -13.44
C ARG A 188 -13.70 -25.79 -12.44
N ASN A 189 -13.39 -25.71 -11.15
CA ASN A 189 -14.22 -26.26 -10.08
C ASN A 189 -15.47 -25.43 -9.76
N SER A 190 -15.65 -24.28 -10.42
CA SER A 190 -16.71 -23.30 -10.13
C SER A 190 -16.60 -22.65 -8.73
N GLY A 191 -15.45 -22.79 -8.07
CA GLY A 191 -15.19 -22.17 -6.77
C GLY A 191 -14.73 -20.71 -6.89
N ILE A 192 -14.04 -20.38 -7.99
CA ILE A 192 -13.55 -19.03 -8.31
C ILE A 192 -14.30 -18.51 -9.54
N LEU A 193 -15.02 -17.40 -9.39
CA LEU A 193 -15.91 -16.85 -10.42
C LEU A 193 -15.46 -15.46 -10.90
N GLU A 194 -14.91 -14.63 -10.02
CA GLU A 194 -14.59 -13.23 -10.30
C GLU A 194 -13.16 -13.03 -10.84
N TYR A 195 -12.30 -14.05 -10.81
CA TYR A 195 -10.96 -13.96 -11.39
C TYR A 195 -10.99 -13.70 -12.90
N GLY A 196 -10.38 -12.58 -13.32
CA GLY A 196 -10.38 -12.15 -14.71
C GLY A 196 -11.75 -11.70 -15.23
N SER A 197 -12.76 -11.52 -14.37
CA SER A 197 -14.13 -11.17 -14.81
C SER A 197 -14.20 -9.81 -15.49
N ARG A 198 -13.19 -8.95 -15.29
CA ARG A 198 -13.12 -7.58 -15.80
C ARG A 198 -12.05 -7.34 -16.84
N GLN A 199 -11.49 -8.39 -17.44
CA GLN A 199 -10.56 -8.23 -18.56
C GLN A 199 -11.19 -7.41 -19.70
N ALA A 200 -12.48 -7.60 -19.96
CA ALA A 200 -13.22 -6.87 -20.98
C ALA A 200 -13.55 -5.41 -20.61
N ASP A 201 -13.44 -5.03 -19.33
CA ASP A 201 -13.68 -3.65 -18.90
C ASP A 201 -12.51 -2.72 -19.30
N VAL A 202 -11.31 -3.28 -19.53
CA VAL A 202 -10.15 -2.52 -20.00
C VAL A 202 -10.28 -2.31 -21.50
N MET A 203 -10.60 -1.07 -21.89
CA MET A 203 -10.77 -0.70 -23.29
C MET A 203 -9.43 -0.55 -23.99
N ASP A 204 -9.14 -1.37 -24.99
CA ASP A 204 -7.90 -1.23 -25.77
C ASP A 204 -7.66 0.21 -26.24
N LEU A 205 -6.41 0.68 -26.10
CA LEU A 205 -6.00 1.98 -26.63
C LEU A 205 -6.05 1.92 -28.16
N PRO A 206 -6.88 2.75 -28.83
CA PRO A 206 -6.95 2.71 -30.28
C PRO A 206 -5.61 3.06 -30.91
N SER A 207 -5.15 2.22 -31.83
CA SER A 207 -3.86 2.40 -32.51
C SER A 207 -3.80 3.66 -33.38
N THR A 208 -4.95 4.21 -33.79
CA THR A 208 -5.01 5.47 -34.55
C THR A 208 -5.64 6.59 -33.73
N PRO A 209 -5.00 7.79 -33.65
CA PRO A 209 -5.49 8.91 -32.85
C PRO A 209 -6.91 9.39 -33.21
N THR A 210 -7.32 9.18 -34.46
CA THR A 210 -8.63 9.59 -35.00
C THR A 210 -9.73 8.56 -34.77
N THR A 211 -9.40 7.35 -34.28
CA THR A 211 -10.42 6.35 -33.97
C THR A 211 -11.31 6.85 -32.85
N ARG A 212 -12.61 6.69 -33.08
CA ARG A 212 -13.68 7.12 -32.19
C ARG A 212 -14.17 5.94 -31.38
N VAL A 213 -14.02 6.01 -30.06
CA VAL A 213 -14.48 4.98 -29.12
C VAL A 213 -15.57 5.54 -28.24
N LYS A 214 -16.57 4.71 -27.96
CA LYS A 214 -17.65 5.04 -27.02
C LYS A 214 -17.09 4.97 -25.61
N CYS A 215 -17.00 6.11 -24.95
CA CYS A 215 -16.55 6.21 -23.58
C CYS A 215 -17.66 5.76 -22.60
N PRO A 216 -17.31 5.43 -21.33
CA PRO A 216 -18.27 5.04 -20.30
C PRO A 216 -19.32 6.13 -19.99
N ASP A 217 -19.03 7.39 -20.30
CA ASP A 217 -19.97 8.52 -20.22
C ASP A 217 -21.04 8.51 -21.34
N GLY A 218 -20.98 7.53 -22.25
CA GLY A 218 -21.87 7.37 -23.39
C GLY A 218 -21.51 8.24 -24.60
N GLN A 219 -20.52 9.13 -24.47
CA GLN A 219 -20.05 9.97 -25.57
C GLN A 219 -19.04 9.22 -26.43
N THR A 220 -19.02 9.53 -27.73
CA THR A 220 -18.00 9.03 -28.63
C THR A 220 -16.89 10.06 -28.74
N LYS A 221 -15.71 9.75 -28.22
CA LYS A 221 -14.54 10.64 -28.23
C LYS A 221 -13.43 10.04 -29.07
N THR A 222 -12.64 10.89 -29.70
CA THR A 222 -11.37 10.44 -30.31
C THR A 222 -10.36 10.09 -29.21
N ARG A 223 -9.33 9.30 -29.53
CA ARG A 223 -8.25 9.01 -28.59
C ARG A 223 -7.63 10.28 -28.00
N ALA A 224 -7.32 11.27 -28.85
CA ALA A 224 -6.74 12.54 -28.42
C ALA A 224 -7.66 13.35 -27.49
N GLU A 225 -8.96 13.44 -27.80
CA GLU A 225 -9.95 14.08 -26.92
C GLU A 225 -10.07 13.37 -25.57
N ARG A 226 -9.98 12.04 -25.58
CA ARG A 226 -10.03 11.24 -24.36
C ARG A 226 -8.80 11.51 -23.51
N LEU A 227 -7.60 11.41 -24.07
CA LEU A 227 -6.35 11.66 -23.36
C LEU A 227 -6.24 13.10 -22.85
N THR A 228 -6.71 14.09 -23.60
CA THR A 228 -6.70 15.50 -23.14
C THR A 228 -7.70 15.76 -22.01
N ALA A 229 -8.82 15.05 -21.97
CA ALA A 229 -9.81 15.16 -20.89
C ALA A 229 -9.36 14.51 -19.57
N VAL A 230 -8.37 13.62 -19.61
CA VAL A 230 -7.86 12.92 -18.43
C VAL A 230 -6.81 13.77 -17.71
N ARG A 231 -6.86 13.71 -16.37
CA ARG A 231 -5.79 14.18 -15.48
C ARG A 231 -4.43 13.59 -15.88
N GLY A 232 -3.38 14.40 -15.79
CA GLY A 232 -2.01 13.89 -15.95
C GLY A 232 -1.67 12.87 -14.88
N VAL A 233 -0.74 11.95 -15.21
CA VAL A 233 -0.13 11.07 -14.21
C VAL A 233 0.56 11.95 -13.16
N PRO A 234 0.35 11.70 -11.86
CA PRO A 234 1.05 12.45 -10.81
C PRO A 234 2.57 12.37 -11.04
N LYS A 235 3.23 13.53 -11.05
CA LYS A 235 4.71 13.57 -11.10
C LYS A 235 5.26 13.12 -9.76
N ASP A 236 6.29 12.30 -9.80
CA ASP A 236 6.94 11.80 -8.60
C ASP A 236 8.34 12.38 -8.44
N ASP A 237 8.41 13.38 -7.57
CA ASP A 237 9.63 14.09 -7.21
C ASP A 237 10.26 13.50 -5.93
N ARG A 238 9.96 12.24 -5.55
CA ARG A 238 10.42 11.71 -4.24
C ARG A 238 11.91 11.80 -4.01
N ALA A 239 12.73 11.63 -5.05
CA ALA A 239 14.18 11.68 -4.93
C ALA A 239 14.66 13.09 -4.55
N THR A 240 14.08 14.13 -5.16
CA THR A 240 14.38 15.53 -4.86
C THR A 240 13.76 15.97 -3.55
N GLU A 241 12.53 15.51 -3.24
CA GLU A 241 11.85 15.73 -1.95
C GLU A 241 12.64 15.12 -0.78
N VAL A 242 13.04 13.85 -0.88
CA VAL A 242 13.77 13.15 0.20
C VAL A 242 15.20 13.68 0.34
N SER A 243 15.91 13.94 -0.76
CA SER A 243 17.26 14.51 -0.70
C SER A 243 17.26 15.93 -0.12
N SER A 244 16.30 16.77 -0.50
CA SER A 244 16.13 18.11 0.12
C SER A 244 15.76 18.00 1.60
N ALA A 245 14.86 17.09 1.97
CA ALA A 245 14.50 16.86 3.37
C ALA A 245 15.68 16.38 4.22
N LEU A 246 16.47 15.42 3.72
CA LEU A 246 17.68 14.94 4.40
C LEU A 246 18.75 16.02 4.49
N ALA A 247 18.94 16.82 3.45
CA ALA A 247 19.89 17.93 3.47
C ALA A 247 19.50 18.97 4.53
N VAL A 248 18.24 19.38 4.57
CA VAL A 248 17.74 20.35 5.57
C VAL A 248 17.78 19.76 6.98
N ALA A 249 17.35 18.51 7.18
CA ALA A 249 17.39 17.85 8.49
C ALA A 249 18.82 17.63 8.98
N GLY A 250 19.75 17.29 8.08
CA GLY A 250 21.17 17.13 8.37
C GLY A 250 21.83 18.45 8.76
N LEU A 251 21.54 19.54 8.04
CA LEU A 251 22.01 20.88 8.38
C LEU A 251 21.46 21.36 9.73
N ALA A 252 20.14 21.23 9.94
CA ALA A 252 19.51 21.63 11.19
C ALA A 252 20.04 20.80 12.37
N GLY A 253 20.09 19.47 12.24
CA GLY A 253 20.63 18.58 13.26
C GLY A 253 22.12 18.82 13.53
N GLY A 254 22.91 19.11 12.50
CA GLY A 254 24.31 19.49 12.64
C GLY A 254 24.48 20.79 13.44
N CYS A 255 23.65 21.81 13.17
CA CYS A 255 23.68 23.07 13.91
C CYS A 255 23.33 22.85 15.40
N GLU A 256 22.29 22.07 15.69
CA GLU A 256 21.91 21.75 17.08
C GLU A 256 23.00 20.94 17.80
N LEU A 257 23.64 19.99 17.12
CA LEU A 257 24.76 19.23 17.69
C LEU A 257 25.97 20.13 18.00
N THR A 258 26.26 21.14 17.18
CA THR A 258 27.35 22.10 17.50
C THR A 258 27.04 22.94 18.74
N ASN A 259 25.78 23.32 18.93
CA ASN A 259 25.33 24.01 20.14
C ASN A 259 25.41 23.09 21.37
N LEU A 260 24.96 21.84 21.24
CA LEU A 260 24.98 20.86 22.34
C LEU A 260 26.40 20.45 22.74
N ALA A 261 27.32 20.38 21.78
CA ALA A 261 28.72 20.04 22.01
C ALA A 261 29.55 21.18 22.62
N GLY A 262 28.97 22.37 22.81
CA GLY A 262 29.67 23.54 23.35
C GLY A 262 30.79 24.04 22.43
N MET A 263 30.60 23.93 21.11
CA MET A 263 31.58 24.41 20.13
C MET A 263 31.41 25.91 19.89
N ASP A 264 31.77 26.72 20.88
CA ASP A 264 31.53 28.18 20.91
C ASP A 264 32.10 28.93 19.69
N ASP A 265 33.20 28.44 19.10
CA ASP A 265 33.81 29.04 17.91
C ASP A 265 32.97 28.87 16.63
N ILE A 266 32.13 27.83 16.57
CA ILE A 266 31.32 27.48 15.38
C ILE A 266 29.84 27.85 15.58
N ALA A 267 29.38 27.91 16.83
CA ALA A 267 27.99 28.19 17.19
C ALA A 267 27.40 29.46 16.53
N PRO A 268 28.11 30.60 16.37
CA PRO A 268 27.56 31.76 15.68
C PRO A 268 27.21 31.48 14.21
N GLY A 269 28.08 30.73 13.51
CA GLY A 269 27.84 30.32 12.12
C GLY A 269 26.68 29.33 12.00
N ALA A 270 26.60 28.37 12.93
CA ALA A 270 25.52 27.39 12.99
C ALA A 270 24.15 28.05 13.25
N ASN A 271 24.08 28.98 14.21
CA ASN A 271 22.87 29.73 14.51
C ASN A 271 22.45 30.65 13.35
N PHE A 272 23.40 31.24 12.64
CA PHE A 272 23.11 32.01 11.43
C PHE A 272 22.50 31.12 10.33
N LEU A 273 23.08 29.94 10.08
CA LEU A 273 22.55 28.98 9.10
C LEU A 273 21.15 28.48 9.49
N LEU A 274 20.93 28.14 10.75
CA LEU A 274 19.62 27.73 11.25
C LEU A 274 18.60 28.87 11.09
N SER A 275 18.97 30.09 11.45
CA SER A 275 18.14 31.28 11.24
C SER A 275 17.84 31.50 9.77
N LEU A 276 18.80 31.26 8.86
CA LEU A 276 18.59 31.36 7.42
C LEU A 276 17.59 30.31 6.93
N ILE A 277 17.72 29.05 7.36
CA ILE A 277 16.77 27.97 7.03
C ILE A 277 15.36 28.33 7.50
N VAL A 278 15.20 28.80 8.74
CA VAL A 278 13.90 29.25 9.28
C VAL A 278 13.36 30.45 8.50
N THR A 279 14.21 31.43 8.18
CA THR A 279 13.81 32.63 7.43
C THR A 279 13.34 32.28 6.02
N VAL A 280 14.07 31.42 5.30
CA VAL A 280 13.66 30.91 3.98
C VAL A 280 12.34 30.14 4.11
N GLY A 281 12.20 29.33 5.17
CA GLY A 281 10.96 28.61 5.45
C GLY A 281 9.75 29.54 5.64
N LEU A 282 9.91 30.61 6.41
CA LEU A 282 8.88 31.63 6.62
C LEU A 282 8.57 32.43 5.36
N LEU A 283 9.60 32.80 4.58
CA LEU A 283 9.43 33.52 3.31
C LEU A 283 8.71 32.70 2.26
N ASP A 284 9.00 31.40 2.17
CA ASP A 284 8.36 30.51 1.20
C ASP A 284 6.89 30.21 1.55
N ASN A 285 6.53 30.23 2.84
CA ASN A 285 5.15 30.07 3.31
C ASN A 285 4.41 31.42 3.55
N PHE A 286 5.06 32.55 3.26
CA PHE A 286 4.57 33.87 3.61
C PHE A 286 3.18 34.16 3.06
N TYR A 287 2.88 33.70 1.85
CA TYR A 287 1.56 33.86 1.22
C TYR A 287 0.45 33.13 2.00
N ASP A 288 0.71 31.87 2.41
CA ASP A 288 -0.27 31.06 3.14
C ASP A 288 -0.46 31.59 4.58
N ILE A 289 0.59 32.17 5.18
CA ILE A 289 0.53 32.86 6.48
C ILE A 289 -0.34 34.12 6.37
N ILE A 290 -0.12 34.98 5.36
CA ILE A 290 -0.95 36.19 5.15
C ILE A 290 -2.40 35.81 4.91
N LYS A 291 -2.67 34.79 4.08
CA LYS A 291 -4.03 34.32 3.80
C LYS A 291 -4.71 33.77 5.06
N SER A 292 -3.99 33.01 5.87
CA SER A 292 -4.53 32.49 7.14
C SER A 292 -4.82 33.62 8.13
N ALA A 293 -3.90 34.59 8.24
CA ALA A 293 -4.06 35.76 9.11
C ALA A 293 -5.22 36.67 8.65
N SER A 294 -5.40 36.89 7.35
CA SER A 294 -6.51 37.66 6.82
C SER A 294 -7.86 36.98 7.04
N THR A 295 -7.93 35.66 6.83
CA THR A 295 -9.14 34.86 7.09
C THR A 295 -9.53 34.89 8.57
N PHE A 296 -8.55 34.77 9.47
CA PHE A 296 -8.75 34.87 10.91
C PHE A 296 -9.21 36.27 11.34
N ALA A 297 -8.60 37.33 10.79
CA ALA A 297 -8.98 38.72 11.07
C ALA A 297 -10.40 39.03 10.60
N VAL A 298 -10.82 38.51 9.44
CA VAL A 298 -12.21 38.61 8.94
C VAL A 298 -13.18 37.89 9.88
N GLN A 299 -12.80 36.71 10.38
CA GLN A 299 -13.64 35.93 11.29
C GLN A 299 -13.84 36.62 12.65
N GLN A 300 -12.80 37.24 13.21
CA GLN A 300 -12.91 37.96 14.48
C GLN A 300 -13.65 39.29 14.37
N THR A 301 -13.49 40.02 13.27
CA THR A 301 -14.06 41.37 13.16
C THR A 301 -15.52 41.39 12.69
N GLY A 302 -16.06 40.28 12.17
CA GLY A 302 -17.44 40.17 11.71
C GLY A 302 -17.81 41.17 10.60
N ASN A 303 -16.81 41.83 10.02
CA ASN A 303 -17.01 43.01 9.19
C ASN A 303 -17.01 42.59 7.72
N GLU A 304 -18.21 42.47 7.13
CA GLU A 304 -18.38 42.00 5.75
C GLU A 304 -17.67 42.87 4.71
N LYS A 305 -17.29 44.10 5.05
CA LYS A 305 -16.56 45.01 4.16
C LYS A 305 -15.13 44.58 3.82
N ILE A 306 -14.55 43.60 4.55
CA ILE A 306 -13.19 43.08 4.28
C ILE A 306 -13.22 41.87 3.33
N LYS A 307 -14.41 41.36 2.97
CA LYS A 307 -14.56 40.22 2.04
C LYS A 307 -14.08 40.50 0.59
N GLY A 308 -13.70 41.74 0.27
CA GLY A 308 -13.26 42.14 -1.08
C GLY A 308 -11.75 42.29 -1.27
N PHE A 309 -10.92 41.88 -0.30
CA PHE A 309 -9.47 41.90 -0.48
C PHE A 309 -9.03 40.66 -1.26
N ASP A 310 -9.10 40.72 -2.60
CA ASP A 310 -8.53 39.72 -3.48
C ASP A 310 -7.01 39.85 -3.45
N LEU A 311 -6.36 38.91 -2.76
CA LEU A 311 -4.91 38.73 -2.84
C LEU A 311 -4.56 38.34 -4.29
N PRO A 312 -3.47 38.89 -4.87
CA PRO A 312 -3.03 38.52 -6.20
C PRO A 312 -2.79 37.01 -6.28
N ASP A 313 -3.15 36.40 -7.41
CA ASP A 313 -3.02 34.96 -7.62
C ASP A 313 -1.59 34.49 -7.31
N LYS A 314 -1.48 33.34 -6.62
CA LYS A 314 -0.22 32.76 -6.10
C LYS A 314 0.86 32.64 -7.18
N ASP A 315 0.44 32.45 -8.43
CA ASP A 315 1.31 32.27 -9.60
C ASP A 315 1.88 33.58 -10.17
N SER A 316 1.41 34.74 -9.70
CA SER A 316 1.85 36.06 -10.18
C SER A 316 3.04 36.65 -9.41
N LEU A 317 3.47 36.00 -8.32
CA LEU A 317 4.56 36.48 -7.49
C LEU A 317 5.93 36.16 -8.13
N PRO A 318 6.82 37.17 -8.30
CA PRO A 318 8.13 36.96 -8.88
C PRO A 318 8.97 36.02 -8.01
N LEU A 319 9.72 35.13 -8.66
CA LEU A 319 10.63 34.13 -8.05
C LEU A 319 9.95 32.94 -7.35
N GLY A 320 8.62 32.78 -7.43
CA GLY A 320 7.92 31.68 -6.75
C GLY A 320 7.98 31.77 -5.22
N LEU A 321 8.44 32.90 -4.67
CA LEU A 321 8.43 33.19 -3.23
C LEU A 321 6.98 33.32 -2.77
N GLY A 322 6.57 32.46 -1.83
CA GLY A 322 5.18 32.33 -1.41
C GLY A 322 4.42 31.20 -2.10
N SER A 323 5.02 30.50 -3.07
CA SER A 323 4.42 29.30 -3.67
C SER A 323 4.37 28.12 -2.69
N GLY A 324 5.26 28.10 -1.69
CA GLY A 324 5.45 26.98 -0.79
C GLY A 324 6.10 25.78 -1.47
N GLN A 325 6.72 25.94 -2.64
CA GLN A 325 7.27 24.82 -3.40
C GLN A 325 8.49 24.20 -2.72
N VAL A 326 9.44 25.02 -2.23
CA VAL A 326 10.70 24.53 -1.64
C VAL A 326 10.42 23.91 -0.27
N THR A 327 9.68 24.60 0.58
CA THR A 327 9.25 24.09 1.88
C THR A 327 8.29 22.92 1.72
N GLY A 328 7.41 22.95 0.71
CA GLY A 328 6.56 21.83 0.35
C GLY A 328 7.35 20.59 -0.01
N GLN A 329 8.43 20.70 -0.80
CA GLN A 329 9.31 19.57 -1.13
C GLN A 329 9.97 18.98 0.12
N VAL A 330 10.51 19.83 1.00
CA VAL A 330 11.15 19.40 2.26
C VAL A 330 10.14 18.73 3.19
N VAL A 331 8.96 19.32 3.36
CA VAL A 331 7.89 18.77 4.22
C VAL A 331 7.36 17.45 3.66
N ARG A 332 7.18 17.33 2.35
CA ARG A 332 6.77 16.06 1.71
C ARG A 332 7.85 15.00 1.86
N GLY A 333 9.12 15.35 1.64
CA GLY A 333 10.24 14.44 1.86
C GLY A 333 10.34 13.97 3.31
N LEU A 334 10.15 14.87 4.28
CA LEU A 334 10.12 14.53 5.69
C LEU A 334 8.91 13.66 6.03
N THR A 335 7.73 13.99 5.48
CA THR A 335 6.51 13.20 5.65
C THR A 335 6.70 11.79 5.12
N ARG A 336 7.33 11.62 3.95
CA ARG A 336 7.69 10.30 3.39
C ARG A 336 8.67 9.53 4.27
N LEU A 337 9.61 10.21 4.91
CA LEU A 337 10.61 9.57 5.80
C LEU A 337 10.04 9.16 7.16
N VAL A 338 9.10 9.93 7.69
CA VAL A 338 8.64 9.81 9.08
C VAL A 338 7.28 9.13 9.20
N THR A 339 6.40 9.33 8.22
CA THR A 339 5.00 8.92 8.31
C THR A 339 4.85 7.50 7.77
N ILE A 340 4.73 6.56 8.69
CA ILE A 340 4.20 5.23 8.38
C ILE A 340 2.68 5.34 8.54
N ASP A 341 1.97 5.30 7.41
CA ASP A 341 0.51 5.30 7.37
C ASP A 341 0.05 3.91 6.92
N PRO A 342 -0.26 3.00 7.87
CA PRO A 342 -0.60 1.61 7.55
C PRO A 342 -1.88 1.51 6.73
N ARG A 343 -2.83 2.43 6.92
CA ARG A 343 -4.07 2.47 6.15
C ARG A 343 -3.80 2.81 4.69
N ARG A 344 -2.91 3.76 4.46
CA ARG A 344 -2.53 4.20 3.12
C ARG A 344 -1.74 3.14 2.36
N GLU A 345 -0.85 2.44 3.06
CA GLU A 345 -0.16 1.25 2.56
C GLU A 345 -1.16 0.16 2.19
N ALA A 346 -2.04 -0.21 3.12
CA ALA A 346 -3.09 -1.20 2.89
C ALA A 346 -4.04 -0.84 1.74
N LEU A 347 -4.34 0.44 1.53
CA LEU A 347 -5.12 0.91 0.37
C LEU A 347 -4.39 0.67 -0.95
N CYS A 348 -3.10 0.98 -1.01
CA CYS A 348 -2.28 0.75 -2.21
C CYS A 348 -2.20 -0.75 -2.51
N GLU A 349 -2.02 -1.57 -1.47
CA GLU A 349 -1.93 -3.02 -1.59
C GLU A 349 -3.26 -3.66 -2.01
N ALA A 350 -4.37 -3.21 -1.41
CA ALA A 350 -5.71 -3.61 -1.82
C ALA A 350 -6.02 -3.27 -3.27
N ALA A 351 -5.60 -2.09 -3.74
CA ALA A 351 -5.80 -1.64 -5.11
C ALA A 351 -5.00 -2.49 -6.11
N ALA A 352 -3.73 -2.77 -5.82
CA ALA A 352 -2.91 -3.67 -6.62
C ALA A 352 -3.53 -5.07 -6.70
N LEU A 353 -3.87 -5.66 -5.54
CA LEU A 353 -4.44 -6.99 -5.45
C LEU A 353 -5.78 -7.10 -6.20
N PHE A 354 -6.70 -6.16 -5.93
CA PHE A 354 -8.01 -6.12 -6.60
C PHE A 354 -7.86 -6.05 -8.12
N THR A 355 -6.94 -5.21 -8.59
CA THR A 355 -6.74 -4.98 -10.03
C THR A 355 -6.11 -6.21 -10.68
N ALA A 356 -5.06 -6.79 -10.09
CA ALA A 356 -4.48 -8.03 -10.59
C ALA A 356 -5.52 -9.14 -10.70
N TYR A 357 -6.30 -9.36 -9.64
CA TYR A 357 -7.33 -10.38 -9.60
C TYR A 357 -8.43 -10.16 -10.65
N SER A 358 -8.96 -8.94 -10.71
CA SER A 358 -10.04 -8.57 -11.62
C SER A 358 -9.62 -8.64 -13.09
N LEU A 359 -8.35 -8.32 -13.37
CA LEU A 359 -7.75 -8.44 -14.69
C LEU A 359 -7.26 -9.86 -14.97
N GLY A 360 -7.30 -10.80 -14.02
CA GLY A 360 -6.85 -12.16 -14.22
C GLY A 360 -5.34 -12.27 -14.46
N LEU A 361 -4.57 -11.37 -13.84
CA LEU A 361 -3.11 -11.46 -13.80
C LEU A 361 -2.72 -12.47 -12.71
N PRO A 362 -1.77 -13.36 -12.97
CA PRO A 362 -1.36 -14.40 -12.02
C PRO A 362 -0.38 -13.89 -10.95
N CYS A 363 -0.44 -12.60 -10.62
CA CYS A 363 0.40 -11.97 -9.60
C CYS A 363 -0.45 -11.53 -8.42
N PHE A 364 -0.04 -11.93 -7.21
CA PHE A 364 -0.63 -11.48 -5.95
C PHE A 364 0.35 -10.69 -5.09
N ALA A 365 1.36 -10.10 -5.73
CA ALA A 365 2.20 -9.13 -5.05
C ALA A 365 1.31 -7.97 -4.56
N PHE A 366 1.30 -7.79 -3.24
CA PHE A 366 0.65 -6.64 -2.62
C PHE A 366 1.22 -5.31 -3.15
N ARG A 367 2.46 -5.32 -3.63
CA ARG A 367 3.09 -4.16 -4.26
C ARG A 367 3.50 -4.49 -5.68
N SER A 368 2.85 -3.86 -6.64
CA SER A 368 3.22 -3.96 -8.04
C SER A 368 4.61 -3.35 -8.29
N ASN A 369 5.41 -4.01 -9.11
CA ASN A 369 6.80 -3.65 -9.40
C ASN A 369 7.10 -3.84 -10.89
N ALA A 370 7.83 -2.89 -11.47
CA ALA A 370 8.30 -2.92 -12.84
C ALA A 370 9.03 -4.23 -13.21
N LEU A 371 9.91 -4.69 -12.32
CA LEU A 371 10.72 -5.88 -12.54
C LEU A 371 9.84 -7.13 -12.64
N GLU A 372 8.97 -7.33 -11.64
CA GLU A 372 8.05 -8.47 -11.61
C GLU A 372 7.11 -8.46 -12.83
N ALA A 373 6.57 -7.29 -13.18
CA ALA A 373 5.74 -7.14 -14.38
C ALA A 373 6.51 -7.52 -15.66
N SER A 374 7.77 -7.11 -15.79
CA SER A 374 8.60 -7.42 -16.97
C SER A 374 8.94 -8.91 -17.08
N VAL A 375 9.27 -9.55 -15.95
CA VAL A 375 9.52 -10.99 -15.88
C VAL A 375 8.25 -11.75 -16.25
N LEU A 376 7.12 -11.37 -15.63
CA LEU A 376 5.83 -11.98 -15.88
C LEU A 376 5.40 -11.85 -17.35
N ALA A 377 5.62 -10.69 -17.97
CA ALA A 377 5.36 -10.49 -19.38
C ALA A 377 6.18 -11.45 -20.24
N VAL A 378 7.50 -11.49 -20.05
CA VAL A 378 8.40 -12.32 -20.84
C VAL A 378 8.14 -13.82 -20.64
N GLU A 379 7.95 -14.28 -19.41
CA GLU A 379 7.70 -15.69 -19.09
C GLU A 379 6.35 -16.20 -19.60
N SER A 380 5.33 -15.33 -19.63
CA SER A 380 4.01 -15.70 -20.16
C SER A 380 4.03 -16.08 -21.64
N ARG A 381 5.07 -15.69 -22.39
CA ARG A 381 5.21 -16.01 -23.81
C ARG A 381 5.42 -17.51 -24.06
N ASP A 382 6.19 -18.15 -23.18
CA ASP A 382 6.59 -19.54 -23.35
C ASP A 382 5.64 -20.50 -22.60
N SER A 383 4.71 -19.97 -21.83
CA SER A 383 3.72 -20.74 -21.09
C SER A 383 2.49 -21.03 -21.95
N GLU A 384 2.14 -22.31 -22.12
CA GLU A 384 0.90 -22.71 -22.80
C GLU A 384 -0.36 -22.46 -21.96
N ASP A 385 -0.20 -22.33 -20.64
CA ASP A 385 -1.31 -22.19 -19.68
C ASP A 385 -1.71 -20.72 -19.43
N LEU A 386 -0.89 -19.76 -19.85
CA LEU A 386 -1.10 -18.33 -19.63
C LEU A 386 -1.42 -17.60 -20.93
N ASP A 387 -2.33 -16.63 -20.86
CA ASP A 387 -2.48 -15.66 -21.94
C ASP A 387 -1.17 -14.88 -22.10
N SER A 388 -0.70 -14.70 -23.34
CA SER A 388 0.52 -13.93 -23.60
C SER A 388 0.35 -12.49 -23.10
N LEU A 389 1.06 -12.18 -22.02
CA LEU A 389 1.06 -10.84 -21.41
C LEU A 389 1.96 -9.86 -22.18
N LEU A 390 2.75 -10.34 -23.15
CA LEU A 390 3.43 -9.51 -24.14
C LEU A 390 2.51 -9.02 -25.25
N SER A 391 1.29 -9.57 -25.37
CA SER A 391 0.31 -9.02 -26.30
C SER A 391 -0.07 -7.59 -25.92
N SER A 392 -0.59 -6.81 -26.86
CA SER A 392 -1.02 -5.44 -26.60
C SER A 392 -2.01 -5.33 -25.42
N ASN A 393 -2.99 -6.24 -25.35
CA ASN A 393 -3.93 -6.27 -24.24
C ASN A 393 -3.26 -6.68 -22.91
N GLY A 394 -2.32 -7.64 -22.96
CA GLY A 394 -1.53 -8.05 -21.80
C GLY A 394 -0.70 -6.91 -21.19
N ILE A 395 0.02 -6.17 -22.03
CA ILE A 395 0.81 -5.00 -21.64
C ILE A 395 -0.09 -3.93 -21.02
N MET A 396 -1.24 -3.67 -21.65
CA MET A 396 -2.22 -2.72 -21.13
C MET A 396 -2.74 -3.13 -19.75
N ARG A 397 -3.03 -4.42 -19.53
CA ARG A 397 -3.45 -4.95 -18.22
C ARG A 397 -2.36 -4.78 -17.15
N LEU A 398 -1.10 -5.08 -17.50
CA LEU A 398 0.04 -4.91 -16.59
C LEU A 398 0.24 -3.44 -16.21
N LEU A 399 0.11 -2.51 -17.16
CA LEU A 399 0.20 -1.08 -16.88
C LEU A 399 -0.94 -0.58 -15.99
N VAL A 400 -2.17 -1.02 -16.24
CA VAL A 400 -3.31 -0.70 -15.36
C VAL A 400 -3.07 -1.22 -13.95
N TRP A 401 -2.52 -2.43 -13.81
CA TRP A 401 -2.12 -2.98 -12.52
C TRP A 401 -1.01 -2.18 -11.82
N LEU A 402 0.04 -1.77 -12.55
CA LEU A 402 1.12 -0.94 -12.01
C LEU A 402 0.62 0.45 -11.58
N MET A 403 -0.37 1.01 -12.28
CA MET A 403 -0.96 2.32 -11.96
C MET A 403 -2.07 2.26 -10.90
N ALA A 404 -2.61 1.09 -10.56
CA ALA A 404 -3.71 0.95 -9.61
C ALA A 404 -3.42 1.54 -8.21
N PRO A 405 -2.24 1.32 -7.59
CA PRO A 405 -1.90 1.97 -6.33
C PRO A 405 -1.91 3.51 -6.42
N VAL A 406 -1.36 4.05 -7.51
CA VAL A 406 -1.30 5.50 -7.76
C VAL A 406 -2.69 6.09 -7.92
N ALA A 407 -3.54 5.41 -8.68
CA ALA A 407 -4.93 5.80 -8.86
C ALA A 407 -5.72 5.77 -7.54
N ALA A 408 -5.56 4.72 -6.73
CA ALA A 408 -6.24 4.61 -5.45
C ALA A 408 -5.78 5.68 -4.45
N GLU A 409 -4.47 5.90 -4.36
CA GLU A 409 -3.87 6.88 -3.45
C GLU A 409 -4.22 8.32 -3.84
N SER A 410 -4.08 8.68 -5.11
CA SER A 410 -4.41 10.03 -5.62
C SER A 410 -5.90 10.37 -5.54
N ALA A 411 -6.77 9.37 -5.51
CA ALA A 411 -8.21 9.58 -5.32
C ALA A 411 -8.57 9.97 -3.88
N GLN A 412 -7.76 9.58 -2.89
CA GLN A 412 -8.03 9.84 -1.46
C GLN A 412 -7.11 10.90 -0.86
N PHE A 413 -5.88 11.02 -1.38
CA PHE A 413 -4.84 11.87 -0.83
C PHE A 413 -4.34 12.86 -1.90
N PRO A 414 -4.01 14.10 -1.50
CA PRO A 414 -3.58 15.14 -2.45
C PRO A 414 -2.19 14.91 -3.06
N VAL A 415 -1.36 14.08 -2.43
CA VAL A 415 0.02 13.77 -2.82
C VAL A 415 0.15 12.25 -2.79
N CYS A 416 0.94 11.64 -3.66
CA CYS A 416 1.28 10.21 -3.60
C CYS A 416 2.56 10.01 -2.79
N ILE A 417 2.52 9.20 -1.72
CA ILE A 417 3.62 8.99 -0.78
C ILE A 417 4.08 7.53 -0.86
N MET A 418 3.11 6.60 -0.88
CA MET A 418 3.35 5.15 -0.85
C MET A 418 3.46 4.57 -2.26
N SER A 419 2.58 4.94 -3.19
CA SER A 419 2.62 4.45 -4.57
C SER A 419 3.74 5.12 -5.37
N ASP A 420 4.25 4.45 -6.39
CA ASP A 420 5.29 4.98 -7.28
C ASP A 420 4.84 4.89 -8.76
N PRO A 421 4.52 6.03 -9.40
CA PRO A 421 4.11 6.03 -10.81
C PRO A 421 5.25 5.65 -11.77
N ARG A 422 6.50 5.69 -11.32
CA ARG A 422 7.67 5.34 -12.14
C ARG A 422 7.80 3.84 -12.36
N GLU A 423 7.10 3.01 -11.60
CA GLU A 423 7.09 1.55 -11.80
C GLU A 423 6.47 1.18 -13.16
N ALA A 424 5.42 1.88 -13.58
CA ALA A 424 4.84 1.68 -14.92
C ALA A 424 5.80 2.12 -16.04
N GLU A 425 6.52 3.22 -15.83
CA GLU A 425 7.53 3.71 -16.78
C GLU A 425 8.74 2.76 -16.86
N GLY A 426 9.26 2.35 -15.71
CA GLY A 426 10.36 1.39 -15.60
C GLY A 426 10.01 0.02 -16.17
N PHE A 427 8.74 -0.38 -16.16
CA PHE A 427 8.28 -1.58 -16.85
C PHE A 427 8.44 -1.45 -18.38
N LEU A 428 8.02 -0.32 -18.96
CA LEU A 428 8.19 -0.07 -20.40
C LEU A 428 9.67 -0.01 -20.78
N GLU A 429 10.51 0.68 -20.00
CA GLU A 429 11.97 0.74 -20.23
C GLU A 429 12.63 -0.63 -20.20
N ARG A 430 12.21 -1.52 -19.28
CA ARG A 430 12.72 -2.89 -19.22
C ARG A 430 12.32 -3.70 -20.45
N LEU A 431 11.07 -3.58 -20.91
CA LEU A 431 10.62 -4.25 -22.13
C LEU A 431 11.38 -3.74 -23.36
N GLU A 432 11.65 -2.43 -23.45
CA GLU A 432 12.47 -1.83 -24.49
C GLU A 432 13.90 -2.40 -24.47
N SER A 433 14.52 -2.48 -23.29
CA SER A 433 15.86 -3.08 -23.14
C SER A 433 15.90 -4.58 -23.50
N VAL A 434 14.83 -5.33 -23.21
CA VAL A 434 14.70 -6.73 -23.65
C VAL A 434 14.52 -6.82 -25.17
N ALA A 435 13.75 -5.91 -25.75
CA ALA A 435 13.50 -5.84 -27.19
C ALA A 435 14.75 -5.53 -28.00
N GLU A 436 15.69 -4.73 -27.48
CA GLU A 436 17.01 -4.50 -28.09
C GLU A 436 17.78 -5.80 -28.34
N ASN A 437 17.61 -6.78 -27.46
CA ASN A 437 18.31 -8.06 -27.52
C ASN A 437 17.44 -9.19 -28.14
N SER A 438 16.14 -8.96 -28.33
CA SER A 438 15.17 -9.98 -28.76
C SER A 438 14.21 -9.42 -29.83
N PRO A 439 14.54 -9.58 -31.13
CA PRO A 439 13.72 -9.08 -32.23
C PRO A 439 12.24 -9.51 -32.21
N PRO A 440 11.88 -10.73 -31.75
CA PRO A 440 10.47 -11.10 -31.63
C PRO A 440 9.71 -10.27 -30.60
N VAL A 441 10.35 -9.86 -29.50
CA VAL A 441 9.73 -8.97 -28.50
C VAL A 441 9.56 -7.58 -29.09
N ALA A 442 10.57 -7.08 -29.82
CA ALA A 442 10.50 -5.78 -30.47
C ALA A 442 9.32 -5.64 -31.45
N ALA A 443 8.92 -6.74 -32.10
CA ALA A 443 7.77 -6.73 -33.01
C ALA A 443 6.41 -6.52 -32.29
N GLU A 444 6.32 -6.85 -31.00
CA GLU A 444 5.10 -6.72 -30.19
C GLU A 444 4.96 -5.32 -29.55
N LEU A 445 6.06 -4.56 -29.42
CA LEU A 445 6.07 -3.25 -28.74
C LEU A 445 5.82 -2.10 -29.74
N TRP A 446 4.56 -1.70 -29.91
CA TRP A 446 4.17 -0.71 -30.91
C TRP A 446 4.59 0.73 -30.60
N TRP A 447 5.02 1.04 -29.38
CA TRP A 447 5.49 2.37 -28.97
C TRP A 447 7.00 2.57 -29.13
N LEU A 448 7.75 1.55 -29.56
CA LEU A 448 9.19 1.66 -29.74
C LEU A 448 9.52 2.84 -30.68
N ASN A 449 10.38 3.75 -30.20
CA ASN A 449 10.80 4.99 -30.84
C ASN A 449 9.80 6.16 -30.80
N ASP A 450 8.64 6.01 -30.15
CA ASP A 450 7.67 7.09 -29.98
C ASP A 450 7.48 7.44 -28.50
N ALA A 451 8.20 8.46 -28.04
CA ALA A 451 8.10 8.95 -26.67
C ALA A 451 6.71 9.51 -26.34
N THR A 452 5.98 10.03 -27.35
CA THR A 452 4.63 10.55 -27.14
C THR A 452 3.62 9.43 -26.96
N GLU A 453 3.76 8.34 -27.73
CA GLU A 453 2.94 7.13 -27.57
C GLU A 453 3.15 6.49 -26.19
N ARG A 454 4.39 6.47 -25.70
CA ARG A 454 4.73 6.02 -24.35
C ARG A 454 4.04 6.86 -23.26
N GLU A 455 4.11 8.19 -23.36
CA GLU A 455 3.45 9.08 -22.38
C GLU A 455 1.92 8.92 -22.42
N ASP A 456 1.34 8.85 -23.62
CA ASP A 456 -0.08 8.60 -23.84
C ASP A 456 -0.53 7.27 -23.21
N LEU A 457 0.28 6.22 -23.34
CA LEU A 457 0.01 4.88 -22.80
C LEU A 457 -0.02 4.90 -21.26
N LEU A 458 0.94 5.58 -20.63
CA LEU A 458 0.97 5.74 -19.17
C LEU A 458 -0.22 6.54 -18.66
N LYS A 459 -0.58 7.62 -19.36
CA LYS A 459 -1.74 8.45 -19.03
C LYS A 459 -3.05 7.68 -19.18
N TRP A 460 -3.18 6.90 -20.26
CA TRP A 460 -4.32 6.02 -20.47
C TRP A 460 -4.43 4.97 -19.36
N ALA A 461 -3.34 4.26 -19.04
CA ALA A 461 -3.33 3.22 -18.01
C ALA A 461 -3.74 3.76 -16.64
N TYR A 462 -3.24 4.94 -16.26
CA TYR A 462 -3.66 5.63 -15.04
C TYR A 462 -5.15 5.97 -15.03
N THR A 463 -5.71 6.37 -16.18
CA THR A 463 -7.15 6.65 -16.32
C THR A 463 -7.99 5.41 -16.06
N GLU A 464 -7.64 4.29 -16.71
CA GLU A 464 -8.40 3.06 -16.59
C GLU A 464 -8.29 2.49 -15.18
N ALA A 465 -7.09 2.59 -14.57
CA ALA A 465 -6.89 2.25 -13.18
C ALA A 465 -7.79 3.09 -12.25
N ASP A 466 -7.85 4.42 -12.42
CA ASP A 466 -8.73 5.30 -11.66
C ASP A 466 -10.21 4.97 -11.84
N LEU A 467 -10.64 4.70 -13.08
CA LEU A 467 -12.01 4.29 -13.36
C LEU A 467 -12.35 2.95 -12.70
N LEU A 468 -11.47 1.96 -12.82
CA LEU A 468 -11.64 0.62 -12.27
C LEU A 468 -11.71 0.66 -10.74
N ILE A 469 -10.79 1.38 -10.09
CA ILE A 469 -10.77 1.54 -8.63
C ILE A 469 -11.98 2.34 -8.14
N ARG A 470 -12.33 3.45 -8.80
CA ARG A 470 -13.48 4.27 -8.40
C ARG A 470 -14.80 3.51 -8.48
N THR A 471 -14.98 2.74 -9.55
CA THR A 471 -16.19 1.91 -9.74
C THR A 471 -16.32 0.84 -8.66
N ASN A 472 -15.18 0.34 -8.16
CA ASN A 472 -15.11 -0.74 -7.18
C ASN A 472 -14.66 -0.30 -5.79
N ARG A 473 -14.77 1.00 -5.49
CA ARG A 473 -14.23 1.61 -4.27
C ARG A 473 -14.65 0.88 -3.00
N LYS A 474 -15.91 0.46 -2.89
CA LYS A 474 -16.43 -0.26 -1.72
C LYS A 474 -15.79 -1.63 -1.48
N VAL A 475 -15.29 -2.28 -2.53
CA VAL A 475 -14.60 -3.58 -2.44
C VAL A 475 -13.14 -3.32 -2.05
N VAL A 476 -12.49 -2.37 -2.73
CA VAL A 476 -11.11 -1.96 -2.43
C VAL A 476 -10.96 -1.43 -1.00
N ASP A 477 -11.89 -0.59 -0.52
CA ASP A 477 -11.87 -0.08 0.85
C ASP A 477 -12.01 -1.22 1.89
N ARG A 478 -12.83 -2.23 1.62
CA ARG A 478 -12.98 -3.40 2.51
C ARG A 478 -11.75 -4.32 2.50
N LEU A 479 -11.09 -4.46 1.35
CA LEU A 479 -9.80 -5.15 1.27
C LEU A 479 -8.75 -4.40 2.08
N ALA A 480 -8.68 -3.07 1.94
CA ALA A 480 -7.75 -2.23 2.67
C ALA A 480 -7.96 -2.34 4.20
N GLU A 481 -9.21 -2.32 4.67
CA GLU A 481 -9.53 -2.53 6.09
C GLU A 481 -9.05 -3.89 6.62
N ARG A 482 -9.11 -4.95 5.80
CA ARG A 482 -8.59 -6.27 6.19
C ARG A 482 -7.06 -6.32 6.21
N LEU A 483 -6.42 -5.73 5.21
CA LEU A 483 -4.95 -5.67 5.13
C LEU A 483 -4.36 -4.79 6.23
N GLU A 484 -5.04 -3.69 6.61
CA GLU A 484 -4.62 -2.82 7.73
C GLU A 484 -4.53 -3.57 9.06
N GLY A 485 -5.35 -4.62 9.24
CA GLY A 485 -5.29 -5.50 10.40
C GLY A 485 -4.03 -6.38 10.47
N GLY A 486 -3.28 -6.52 9.37
CA GLY A 486 -2.02 -7.27 9.28
C GLY A 486 -2.12 -8.78 9.43
N ALA A 487 -3.33 -9.33 9.64
CA ALA A 487 -3.59 -10.75 9.78
C ALA A 487 -4.16 -11.41 8.51
N ALA A 488 -4.63 -10.60 7.56
CA ALA A 488 -5.27 -11.10 6.34
C ALA A 488 -4.25 -11.75 5.40
N THR A 489 -4.55 -12.97 4.98
CA THR A 489 -3.79 -13.65 3.92
C THR A 489 -4.32 -13.27 2.54
N VAL A 490 -3.64 -13.72 1.47
CA VAL A 490 -4.15 -13.53 0.10
C VAL A 490 -5.44 -14.33 -0.09
N GLY A 491 -5.51 -15.54 0.48
CA GLY A 491 -6.72 -16.36 0.54
C GLY A 491 -7.90 -15.63 1.19
N ASP A 492 -7.69 -14.93 2.30
CA ASP A 492 -8.73 -14.11 2.95
C ASP A 492 -9.23 -12.97 2.06
N CYS A 493 -8.32 -12.38 1.27
CA CYS A 493 -8.65 -11.32 0.33
C CYS A 493 -9.43 -11.86 -0.87
N VAL A 494 -9.03 -13.00 -1.42
CA VAL A 494 -9.76 -13.67 -2.50
C VAL A 494 -11.14 -14.12 -2.03
N ALA A 495 -11.26 -14.65 -0.81
CA ALA A 495 -12.56 -14.98 -0.21
C ALA A 495 -13.49 -13.77 -0.15
N LEU A 496 -12.96 -12.59 0.17
CA LEU A 496 -13.74 -11.35 0.16
C LEU A 496 -14.17 -10.94 -1.25
N LEU A 497 -13.32 -11.12 -2.26
CA LEU A 497 -13.61 -10.81 -3.66
C LEU A 497 -14.69 -11.74 -4.23
N GLU A 498 -14.60 -13.03 -3.93
CA GLU A 498 -15.53 -14.08 -4.35
C GLU A 498 -16.81 -14.13 -3.52
N ARG A 499 -16.86 -13.40 -2.39
CA ARG A 499 -18.00 -13.31 -1.46
C ARG A 499 -18.36 -14.65 -0.81
N TRP A 500 -17.34 -15.41 -0.41
CA TRP A 500 -17.49 -16.66 0.33
C TRP A 500 -18.02 -16.48 1.75
#